data_AF-A0A0P7WYL5-F1
#
_entry.id   AF-A0A0P7WYL5-F1
#
_cell.length_a   1.000
_cell.length_b   1.000
_cell.length_c   1.000
_cell.angle_alpha   90.00
_cell.angle_beta   90.00
_cell.angle_gamma   90.00
#
_symmetry.space_group_name_H-M   'P 1'
#
loop_
_entity.id
_entity.type
_entity.pdbx_description
1 polymer ?
#
loop_
_entity_poly.entity_id
_entity_poly.type
_entity_poly.pdbx_seq_one_letter_code
_entity_poly.pdbx_strand_id
1 'polypeptide(L)'
;MLTSTQDYEFPDPESLYERQLEEASFAYLIPFVTIIGGLPLPIINLLVCLLYWRYVRKKPPFVRFHALQSLFTTIPIVLINAVVVFLLVRMFLGDLDYASWMGGYFAAAVMFNLIEFVFNIYAAINARKGRAFMFIGFGPLAYNLTDWQEVPDETF
;
A
#
# COMPACT_ATOMS: atom_id res chain seq x y z
N MET A 1 -8.80 5.71 23.12
CA MET A 1 -8.70 4.36 23.73
C MET A 1 -8.95 3.37 22.60
N LEU A 2 -7.89 2.88 21.95
CA LEU A 2 -7.99 1.89 20.89
C LEU A 2 -7.16 0.68 21.34
N THR A 3 -7.92 -0.38 21.55
CA THR A 3 -7.65 -1.78 21.86
C THR A 3 -6.29 -2.27 21.38
N SER A 4 -5.52 -2.85 22.28
CA SER A 4 -4.51 -3.86 21.94
C SER A 4 -5.17 -4.90 21.01
N THR A 5 -4.63 -5.07 19.81
CA THR A 5 -4.92 -6.26 18.99
C THR A 5 -4.23 -7.43 19.65
N GLN A 6 -4.97 -8.16 20.47
CA GLN A 6 -4.50 -9.16 21.44
C GLN A 6 -3.83 -10.41 20.80
N ASP A 7 -3.77 -10.49 19.46
CA ASP A 7 -3.30 -11.65 18.70
C ASP A 7 -2.13 -11.38 17.73
N TYR A 8 -1.62 -10.14 17.67
CA TYR A 8 -0.53 -9.77 16.74
C TYR A 8 0.66 -9.17 17.49
N GLU A 9 1.81 -9.82 17.38
CA GLU A 9 3.06 -9.41 18.02
C GLU A 9 4.00 -8.79 16.98
N PHE A 10 4.45 -7.58 17.25
CA PHE A 10 5.43 -6.88 16.42
C PHE A 10 6.72 -6.70 17.23
N PRO A 11 7.88 -6.61 16.56
CA PRO A 11 9.13 -6.25 17.21
C PRO A 11 9.01 -4.94 18.00
N ASP A 12 9.74 -4.84 19.10
CA ASP A 12 9.85 -3.59 19.86
C ASP A 12 10.45 -2.50 18.95
N PRO A 13 9.83 -1.31 18.85
CA PRO A 13 10.41 -0.18 18.11
C PRO A 13 11.88 0.08 18.41
N GLU A 14 12.33 -0.10 19.64
CA GLU A 14 13.73 0.15 20.05
C GLU A 14 14.70 -0.92 19.52
N SER A 15 14.21 -2.10 19.13
CA SER A 15 15.03 -3.18 18.56
C SER A 15 15.22 -3.05 17.04
N LEU A 16 14.56 -2.08 16.39
CA LEU A 16 14.59 -1.90 14.94
C LEU A 16 15.68 -0.91 14.52
N TYR A 17 16.38 -1.23 13.43
CA TYR A 17 17.37 -0.32 12.84
C TYR A 17 16.68 0.79 12.03
N GLU A 18 17.28 1.98 12.00
CA GLU A 18 16.77 3.14 11.26
C GLU A 18 16.45 2.83 9.78
N ARG A 19 17.28 2.01 9.13
CA ARG A 19 17.07 1.54 7.75
C ARG A 19 15.76 0.75 7.61
N GLN A 20 15.45 -0.12 8.57
CA GLN A 20 14.21 -0.91 8.54
C GLN A 20 12.99 -0.01 8.68
N LEU A 21 13.07 0.99 9.57
CA LEU A 21 12.00 1.99 9.75
C LEU A 21 11.78 2.83 8.50
N GLU A 22 12.87 3.21 7.81
CA GLU A 22 12.83 3.94 6.55
C GLU A 22 12.15 3.13 5.45
N GLU A 23 12.58 1.89 5.27
CA GLU A 23 12.07 1.00 4.25
C GLU A 23 10.60 0.65 4.51
N ALA A 24 10.24 0.30 5.75
CA ALA A 24 8.85 0.06 6.12
C ALA A 24 7.95 1.27 5.83
N SER A 25 8.43 2.49 6.08
CA SER A 25 7.71 3.73 5.74
C SER A 25 7.59 3.91 4.22
N PHE A 26 8.68 3.71 3.47
CA PHE A 26 8.71 3.86 2.02
C PHE A 26 7.69 2.98 1.30
N ALA A 27 7.40 1.79 1.82
CA ALA A 27 6.38 0.89 1.28
C ALA A 27 5.05 1.60 1.00
N TYR A 28 4.61 2.50 1.89
CA TYR A 28 3.35 3.23 1.79
C TYR A 28 3.44 4.51 0.97
N LEU A 29 4.66 4.98 0.68
CA LEU A 29 4.89 6.19 -0.11
C LEU A 29 4.97 5.91 -1.62
N ILE A 30 5.13 4.64 -2.01
CA ILE A 30 5.22 4.20 -3.41
C ILE A 30 4.09 4.74 -4.30
N PRO A 31 2.81 4.68 -3.91
CA PRO A 31 1.73 5.24 -4.73
C PRO A 31 1.95 6.71 -5.11
N PHE A 32 2.51 7.52 -4.21
CA PHE A 32 2.79 8.94 -4.47
C PHE A 32 3.93 9.13 -5.47
N VAL A 33 4.96 8.29 -5.39
CA VAL A 33 6.09 8.32 -6.33
C VAL A 33 5.60 8.05 -7.76
N THR A 34 4.66 7.12 -7.93
CA THR A 34 4.12 6.81 -9.27
C THR A 34 3.29 7.94 -9.87
N ILE A 35 2.54 8.66 -9.03
CA ILE A 35 1.80 9.87 -9.44
C ILE A 35 2.77 10.98 -9.85
N ILE A 36 3.77 11.29 -9.02
CA ILE A 36 4.75 12.36 -9.29
C ILE A 36 5.60 12.03 -10.52
N GLY A 37 5.94 10.76 -10.73
CA GLY A 37 6.68 10.28 -11.90
C GLY A 37 5.90 10.37 -13.23
N GLY A 38 4.67 10.91 -13.22
CA GLY A 38 3.86 11.12 -14.43
C GLY A 38 3.26 9.83 -14.98
N LEU A 39 3.21 8.75 -14.18
CA LEU A 39 2.64 7.47 -14.55
C LEU A 39 1.39 7.15 -13.70
N PRO A 40 0.29 7.94 -13.82
CA PRO A 40 -0.98 7.63 -13.15
C PRO A 40 -1.71 6.48 -13.87
N LEU A 41 -0.98 5.46 -14.30
CA LEU A 41 -1.56 4.23 -14.84
C LEU A 41 -1.70 3.26 -13.66
N PRO A 42 -2.92 2.79 -13.34
CA PRO A 42 -3.18 1.94 -12.18
C PRO A 42 -2.25 0.73 -12.09
N ILE A 43 -1.92 0.15 -13.24
CA ILE A 43 -1.03 -1.01 -13.36
C ILE A 43 0.40 -0.70 -12.88
N ILE A 44 0.90 0.52 -13.08
CA ILE A 44 2.26 0.92 -12.68
C ILE A 44 2.37 0.97 -11.15
N ASN A 45 1.36 1.52 -10.46
CA ASN A 45 1.37 1.55 -8.99
C ASN A 45 1.43 0.12 -8.40
N LEU A 46 0.60 -0.79 -8.91
CA LEU A 46 0.64 -2.19 -8.51
C LEU A 46 2.00 -2.84 -8.78
N LEU A 47 2.57 -2.59 -9.96
CA LEU A 47 3.86 -3.14 -10.35
C LEU A 47 4.98 -2.67 -9.43
N VAL A 48 5.04 -1.37 -9.09
CA VAL A 48 6.08 -0.85 -8.20
C VAL A 48 5.93 -1.43 -6.79
N CYS A 49 4.70 -1.53 -6.27
CA CYS A 49 4.45 -2.19 -4.98
C CYS A 49 4.89 -3.67 -5.00
N LEU A 50 4.61 -4.39 -6.09
CA LEU A 50 5.00 -5.79 -6.27
C LEU A 50 6.54 -5.95 -6.33
N LEU A 51 7.21 -5.10 -7.11
CA LEU A 51 8.67 -5.09 -7.21
C LEU A 51 9.32 -4.73 -5.89
N TYR A 52 8.75 -3.77 -5.16
CA TYR A 52 9.23 -3.39 -3.83
C TYR A 52 9.07 -4.54 -2.83
N TRP A 53 7.89 -5.17 -2.78
CA TRP A 53 7.71 -6.38 -1.98
C TRP A 53 8.74 -7.44 -2.33
N ARG A 54 8.97 -7.69 -3.64
CA ARG A 54 9.96 -8.67 -4.12
C ARG A 54 11.37 -8.34 -3.63
N TYR A 55 11.75 -7.07 -3.64
CA TYR A 55 13.04 -6.57 -3.17
C TYR A 55 13.22 -6.79 -1.65
N VAL A 56 12.19 -6.52 -0.86
CA VAL A 56 12.28 -6.65 0.61
C VAL A 56 12.01 -8.06 1.14
N ARG A 57 11.71 -9.07 0.30
CA ARG A 57 11.37 -10.44 0.79
C ARG A 57 12.45 -11.14 1.60
N LYS A 58 13.71 -10.72 1.48
CA LYS A 58 14.84 -11.25 2.28
C LYS A 58 15.17 -10.39 3.49
N LYS A 59 14.45 -9.28 3.68
CA LYS A 59 14.68 -8.34 4.78
C LYS A 59 13.88 -8.77 6.02
N PRO A 60 14.13 -8.15 7.17
CA PRO A 60 13.47 -8.52 8.42
C PRO A 60 11.93 -8.46 8.34
N PRO A 61 11.22 -9.30 9.13
CA PRO A 61 9.77 -9.44 9.10
C PRO A 61 8.99 -8.13 9.10
N PHE A 62 9.42 -7.15 9.89
CA PHE A 62 8.77 -5.85 10.01
C PHE A 62 8.65 -5.12 8.66
N VAL A 63 9.73 -5.09 7.87
CA VAL A 63 9.74 -4.45 6.53
C VAL A 63 8.86 -5.24 5.55
N ARG A 64 8.91 -6.58 5.61
CA ARG A 64 8.10 -7.47 4.76
C ARG A 64 6.61 -7.29 4.99
N PHE A 65 6.20 -7.19 6.26
CA PHE A 65 4.82 -6.95 6.66
C PHE A 65 4.29 -5.64 6.06
N HIS A 66 5.01 -4.53 6.24
CA HIS A 66 4.60 -3.23 5.73
C HIS A 66 4.53 -3.19 4.19
N ALA A 67 5.47 -3.85 3.51
CA ALA A 67 5.44 -4.02 2.06
C ALA A 67 4.24 -4.86 1.58
N LEU A 68 3.92 -5.96 2.28
CA LEU A 68 2.76 -6.79 1.95
C LEU A 68 1.44 -6.05 2.19
N GLN A 69 1.30 -5.34 3.32
CA GLN A 69 0.09 -4.57 3.62
C GLN A 69 -0.11 -3.48 2.57
N SER A 70 0.94 -2.74 2.19
CA SER A 70 0.86 -1.74 1.12
C SER A 70 0.44 -2.37 -0.21
N LEU A 71 1.07 -3.47 -0.61
CA LEU A 71 0.75 -4.20 -1.84
C LEU A 71 -0.72 -4.63 -1.88
N PHE A 72 -1.22 -5.28 -0.83
CA PHE A 72 -2.62 -5.75 -0.81
C PHE A 72 -3.63 -4.62 -0.80
N THR A 73 -3.33 -3.52 -0.10
CA THR A 73 -4.23 -2.35 -0.03
C THR A 73 -4.31 -1.62 -1.37
N THR A 74 -3.24 -1.68 -2.17
CA THR A 74 -3.18 -1.05 -3.49
C THR A 74 -4.05 -1.77 -4.53
N ILE A 75 -4.23 -3.10 -4.42
CA ILE A 75 -5.01 -3.90 -5.39
C ILE A 75 -6.42 -3.35 -5.64
N PRO A 76 -7.29 -3.15 -4.63
CA PRO A 76 -8.64 -2.64 -4.86
C PRO A 76 -8.64 -1.25 -5.49
N ILE A 77 -7.70 -0.38 -5.11
CA ILE A 77 -7.59 0.98 -5.67
C ILE A 77 -7.21 0.92 -7.14
N VAL A 78 -6.29 0.03 -7.50
CA VAL A 78 -5.88 -0.20 -8.89
C VAL A 78 -7.05 -0.69 -9.74
N LEU A 79 -7.89 -1.59 -9.22
CA LEU A 79 -9.08 -2.05 -9.93
C LEU A 79 -10.08 -0.92 -10.17
N ILE A 80 -10.36 -0.10 -9.14
CA ILE A 80 -11.25 1.06 -9.26
C ILE A 80 -10.72 2.04 -10.31
N ASN A 81 -9.43 2.39 -10.22
CA ASN A 81 -8.81 3.34 -11.14
C ASN A 81 -8.69 2.78 -12.57
N ALA A 82 -8.52 1.46 -12.73
CA ALA A 82 -8.48 0.83 -14.05
C ALA A 82 -9.80 0.97 -14.81
N VAL A 83 -10.93 0.86 -14.10
CA VAL A 83 -12.26 1.12 -14.70
C VAL A 83 -12.39 2.59 -15.09
N VAL A 84 -11.92 3.54 -14.25
CA VAL A 84 -11.92 4.97 -14.61
C VAL A 84 -11.13 5.20 -15.90
N VAL A 85 -9.90 4.67 -15.98
CA VAL A 85 -9.06 4.80 -17.17
C VAL A 85 -9.74 4.18 -18.40
N PHE A 86 -10.32 2.98 -18.26
CA PHE A 86 -11.02 2.32 -19.36
C PHE A 86 -12.20 3.16 -19.88
N LEU A 87 -13.02 3.72 -18.98
CA LEU A 87 -14.14 4.59 -19.35
C LEU A 87 -13.65 5.87 -20.03
N LEU A 88 -12.63 6.53 -19.48
CA LEU A 88 -12.06 7.75 -20.05
C LEU A 88 -11.44 7.51 -21.43
N VAL A 89 -10.73 6.39 -21.64
CA VAL A 89 -10.17 6.03 -22.94
C VAL A 89 -11.28 5.81 -23.97
N ARG A 90 -12.35 5.07 -23.62
CA ARG A 90 -13.48 4.86 -24.53
C ARG A 90 -14.21 6.14 -24.87
N MET A 91 -14.40 7.03 -23.89
CA MET A 91 -14.98 8.36 -24.13
C MET A 91 -14.07 9.21 -25.03
N PHE A 92 -12.76 9.18 -24.81
CA PHE A 92 -11.79 9.90 -25.62
C PHE A 92 -11.73 9.41 -27.08
N LEU A 93 -11.88 8.10 -27.29
CA LEU A 93 -11.96 7.50 -28.63
C LEU A 93 -13.31 7.72 -29.32
N GLY A 94 -14.32 8.24 -28.60
CA GLY A 94 -15.68 8.44 -29.12
C GLY A 94 -16.54 7.17 -29.14
N ASP A 95 -16.07 6.07 -28.54
CA ASP A 95 -16.76 4.77 -28.50
C ASP A 95 -17.79 4.66 -27.36
N LEU A 96 -17.95 5.72 -26.55
CA LEU A 96 -18.80 5.74 -25.37
C LEU A 96 -19.20 7.18 -25.01
N ASP A 97 -20.51 7.43 -24.96
CA ASP A 97 -21.03 8.69 -24.42
C ASP A 97 -21.03 8.69 -22.90
N TYR A 98 -20.92 9.89 -22.32
CA TYR A 98 -21.02 10.07 -20.87
C TYR A 98 -22.42 9.69 -20.36
N ALA A 99 -22.46 8.83 -19.34
CA ALA A 99 -23.69 8.46 -18.65
C ALA A 99 -23.69 8.98 -17.20
N SER A 100 -24.87 9.28 -16.67
CA SER A 100 -25.04 9.86 -15.32
C SER A 100 -24.38 9.03 -14.20
N TRP A 101 -24.45 7.70 -14.29
CA TRP A 101 -23.83 6.80 -13.31
C TRP A 101 -22.29 6.90 -13.29
N MET A 102 -21.66 7.29 -14.41
CA MET A 102 -20.20 7.42 -14.48
C MET A 102 -19.71 8.55 -13.59
N GLY A 103 -20.45 9.65 -13.45
CA GLY A 103 -20.12 10.73 -12.53
C GLY A 103 -20.09 10.27 -11.06
N GLY A 104 -21.08 9.47 -10.66
CA GLY A 104 -21.09 8.84 -9.34
C GLY A 104 -19.90 7.89 -9.15
N TYR A 105 -19.56 7.12 -10.17
CA TYR A 105 -18.39 6.24 -10.15
C TYR A 105 -17.07 7.02 -10.03
N PHE A 106 -16.87 8.08 -10.80
CA PHE A 106 -15.67 8.93 -10.74
C PHE A 106 -15.54 9.61 -9.38
N ALA A 107 -16.64 10.12 -8.82
CA ALA A 107 -16.63 10.70 -7.47
C ALA A 107 -16.25 9.66 -6.40
N ALA A 108 -16.80 8.44 -6.50
CA ALA A 108 -16.43 7.33 -5.61
C ALA A 108 -14.95 6.96 -5.76
N ALA A 109 -14.44 6.87 -6.99
CA ALA A 109 -13.03 6.59 -7.25
C ALA A 109 -12.11 7.63 -6.60
N VAL A 110 -12.40 8.93 -6.76
CA VAL A 110 -11.66 10.01 -6.10
C VAL A 110 -11.68 9.84 -4.58
N MET A 111 -12.87 9.56 -4.00
CA MET A 111 -13.00 9.34 -2.56
C MET A 111 -12.17 8.16 -2.07
N PHE A 112 -12.17 7.02 -2.77
CA PHE A 112 -11.34 5.86 -2.39
C PHE A 112 -9.84 6.14 -2.48
N ASN A 113 -9.38 6.89 -3.48
CA ASN A 113 -7.97 7.32 -3.55
C ASN A 113 -7.59 8.25 -2.40
N LEU A 114 -8.49 9.16 -1.99
CA LEU A 114 -8.24 10.03 -0.83
C LEU A 114 -8.17 9.24 0.48
N ILE A 115 -9.05 8.25 0.65
CA ILE A 115 -9.00 7.35 1.82
C ILE A 115 -7.68 6.58 1.82
N GLU A 116 -7.29 5.97 0.70
CA GLU A 116 -6.00 5.28 0.57
C GLU A 116 -4.83 6.21 0.91
N PHE A 117 -4.84 7.43 0.35
CA PHE A 117 -3.82 8.45 0.60
C PHE A 117 -3.64 8.70 2.11
N VAL A 118 -4.74 8.97 2.83
CA VAL A 118 -4.70 9.25 4.28
C VAL A 118 -4.19 8.04 5.06
N PHE A 119 -4.67 6.84 4.73
CA PHE A 119 -4.24 5.61 5.40
C PHE A 119 -2.76 5.32 5.17
N ASN A 120 -2.27 5.51 3.95
CA ASN A 120 -0.87 5.30 3.60
C ASN A 120 0.05 6.30 4.31
N ILE A 121 -0.32 7.58 4.37
CA ILE A 121 0.45 8.58 5.13
C ILE A 121 0.48 8.24 6.62
N TYR A 122 -0.67 7.87 7.19
CA TYR A 122 -0.75 7.48 8.59
C TYR A 122 0.09 6.23 8.88
N ALA A 123 0.05 5.22 8.01
CA ALA A 123 0.86 4.01 8.13
C ALA A 123 2.36 4.30 7.96
N ALA A 124 2.76 5.14 7.00
CA ALA A 124 4.14 5.55 6.81
C ALA A 124 4.73 6.22 8.06
N ILE A 125 3.99 7.16 8.66
CA ILE A 125 4.40 7.85 9.90
C ILE A 125 4.55 6.87 11.07
N ASN A 126 3.65 5.90 11.19
CA ASN A 126 3.73 4.90 12.27
C ASN A 126 4.87 3.89 12.03
N ALA A 127 5.06 3.43 10.79
CA ALA A 127 6.17 2.56 10.41
C ALA A 127 7.53 3.21 10.70
N ARG A 128 7.65 4.53 10.45
CA ARG A 128 8.86 5.30 10.80
C ARG A 128 9.13 5.39 12.30
N LYS A 129 8.12 5.14 13.14
CA LYS A 129 8.22 5.07 14.61
C LYS A 129 8.32 3.64 15.13
N GLY A 130 8.52 2.65 14.26
CA GLY A 130 8.56 1.22 14.61
C GLY A 130 7.21 0.62 14.97
N ARG A 131 6.09 1.32 14.68
CA ARG A 131 4.75 0.88 15.04
C ARG A 131 4.00 0.37 13.81
N ALA A 132 3.42 -0.82 13.93
CA ALA A 132 2.53 -1.34 12.91
C ALA A 132 1.10 -0.83 13.13
N PHE A 133 0.50 -0.27 12.08
CA PHE A 133 -0.93 0.04 12.05
C PHE A 133 -1.64 -0.93 11.12
N MET A 134 -2.52 -1.74 11.69
CA MET A 134 -3.22 -2.81 10.98
C MET A 134 -4.41 -2.26 10.20
N PHE A 135 -4.35 -2.33 8.87
CA PHE A 135 -5.52 -2.05 8.05
C PHE A 135 -6.54 -3.19 8.19
N ILE A 136 -7.82 -2.85 8.25
CA ILE A 136 -8.88 -3.84 8.39
C ILE A 136 -8.82 -4.81 7.19
N GLY A 137 -8.76 -6.12 7.48
CA GLY A 137 -8.60 -7.18 6.47
C GLY A 137 -7.17 -7.33 5.94
N PHE A 138 -6.57 -6.25 5.40
CA PHE A 138 -5.25 -6.30 4.76
C PHE A 138 -4.09 -6.47 5.74
N GLY A 139 -4.18 -5.91 6.94
CA GLY A 139 -3.18 -6.08 7.99
C GLY A 139 -3.10 -7.52 8.49
N PRO A 140 -4.21 -8.12 8.95
CA PRO A 140 -4.26 -9.54 9.28
C PRO A 140 -3.74 -10.46 8.17
N LEU A 141 -4.11 -10.18 6.92
CA LEU A 141 -3.63 -10.93 5.76
C LEU A 141 -2.12 -10.81 5.58
N ALA A 142 -1.58 -9.58 5.62
CA ALA A 142 -0.15 -9.33 5.51
C ALA A 142 0.63 -9.96 6.65
N TYR A 143 0.12 -9.87 7.88
CA TYR A 143 0.75 -10.44 9.06
C TYR A 143 0.85 -11.96 8.95
N ASN A 144 -0.25 -12.64 8.62
CA ASN A 144 -0.30 -14.10 8.51
C ASN A 144 0.53 -14.65 7.35
N LEU A 145 0.77 -13.85 6.32
CA LEU A 145 1.63 -14.20 5.18
C LEU A 145 3.09 -13.77 5.38
N THR A 146 3.38 -13.02 6.44
CA THR A 146 4.74 -12.67 6.82
C THR A 146 5.28 -13.78 7.72
N ASP A 147 6.38 -14.39 7.29
CA ASP A 147 7.13 -15.29 8.16
C ASP A 147 7.89 -14.46 9.20
N TRP A 148 7.47 -14.52 10.46
CA TRP A 148 8.04 -13.74 11.55
C TRP A 148 9.34 -14.31 12.11
N GLN A 149 9.88 -15.39 11.53
CA GLN A 149 11.22 -15.83 11.83
C GLN A 149 12.25 -14.76 11.43
N GLU A 150 13.16 -14.45 12.35
CA GLU A 150 14.26 -13.54 12.07
C GLU A 150 15.16 -14.14 10.99
N VAL A 151 15.28 -13.42 9.89
CA VAL A 151 16.30 -13.69 8.88
C VAL A 151 17.53 -12.90 9.31
N PRO A 152 18.69 -13.55 9.55
CA PRO A 152 19.93 -12.83 9.80
C PRO A 152 20.13 -11.81 8.69
N ASP A 153 20.31 -10.54 9.04
CA ASP A 153 20.61 -9.52 8.04
C ASP A 153 21.98 -9.83 7.46
N GLU A 154 22.03 -10.48 6.30
CA GLU A 154 23.27 -10.83 5.59
C GLU A 154 24.03 -9.58 5.09
N THR A 155 23.54 -8.38 5.40
CA THR A 155 24.21 -7.11 5.09
C THR A 155 24.86 -6.47 6.32
N PHE A 156 25.79 -7.20 6.93
CA PHE A 156 26.89 -6.63 7.72
C PHE A 156 28.22 -7.24 7.29
#